data_AF-A0A9D5Q8G7-F1
#
_entry.id   AF-A0A9D5Q8G7-F1
#
_cell.length_a   1.000
_cell.length_b   1.000
_cell.length_c   1.000
_cell.angle_alpha   90.00
_cell.angle_beta   90.00
_cell.angle_gamma   90.00
#
_symmetry.space_group_name_H-M   'P 1'
#
loop_
_entity.id
_entity.type
_entity.pdbx_description
1 polymer ?
#
loop_
_entity_poly.entity_id
_entity_poly.type
_entity_poly.pdbx_seq_one_letter_code
_entity_poly.pdbx_strand_id
1 'polypeptide(L)'
;TGLGITPEDLQQIFHPFFQTSSGQRKQEGTGLGLSISQKFIDLMGGSIQVQSQVGHGTTFAFSIQAAVEQVQQSLNLLPLQRSSEPQERAAAPLPTAHQSLDPARLAALPPEILKDLEFAAVTTDITQLKTIIDHIRSHALDLAEDLQYLTDHFEYTKILTLLHQAEERHQKQNTAL
;
A
#
# COMPACT_ATOMS: atom_id res chain seq x y z
N THR A 1 -13.69 21.57 -7.54
CA THR A 1 -14.75 20.99 -6.67
C THR A 1 -15.75 20.24 -7.55
N GLY A 2 -16.49 19.27 -7.01
CA GLY A 2 -17.44 18.44 -7.77
C GLY A 2 -18.84 19.08 -7.93
N LEU A 3 -19.78 18.34 -8.53
CA LEU A 3 -21.16 18.82 -8.80
C LEU A 3 -22.03 19.02 -7.55
N GLY A 4 -21.62 18.50 -6.39
CA GLY A 4 -22.47 18.41 -5.21
C GLY A 4 -23.55 17.34 -5.31
N ILE A 5 -24.38 17.22 -4.28
CA ILE A 5 -25.44 16.21 -4.11
C ILE A 5 -26.72 16.95 -3.72
N THR A 6 -27.86 16.51 -4.27
CA THR A 6 -29.16 17.12 -3.91
C THR A 6 -29.57 16.73 -2.48
N PRO A 7 -30.40 17.53 -1.80
CA PRO A 7 -30.89 17.20 -0.46
C PRO A 7 -31.60 15.84 -0.39
N GLU A 8 -32.29 15.44 -1.47
CA GLU A 8 -33.00 14.17 -1.57
C GLU A 8 -32.03 12.99 -1.69
N ASP A 9 -31.00 13.13 -2.52
CA ASP A 9 -29.97 12.11 -2.70
C ASP A 9 -29.11 11.96 -1.44
N LEU A 10 -28.82 13.07 -0.73
CA LEU A 10 -28.03 13.09 0.51
C LEU A 10 -28.60 12.17 1.60
N GLN A 11 -29.91 11.97 1.64
CA GLN A 11 -30.56 11.07 2.59
C GLN A 11 -30.36 9.59 2.26
N GLN A 12 -29.94 9.28 1.03
CA GLN A 12 -29.87 7.92 0.51
C GLN A 12 -28.46 7.46 0.16
N ILE A 13 -27.47 8.37 0.10
CA ILE A 13 -26.10 8.03 -0.36
C ILE A 13 -25.38 6.94 0.43
N PHE A 14 -25.84 6.63 1.64
CA PHE A 14 -25.29 5.54 2.46
C PHE A 14 -26.03 4.21 2.27
N HIS A 15 -27.15 4.19 1.52
CA HIS A 15 -27.86 2.96 1.21
C HIS A 15 -27.07 2.12 0.19
N PRO A 16 -26.95 0.80 0.38
CA PRO A 16 -26.32 -0.07 -0.59
C PRO A 16 -26.97 0.04 -1.97
N PHE A 17 -26.15 0.03 -3.02
CA PHE A 17 -26.56 0.12 -4.42
C PHE A 17 -27.22 1.43 -4.85
N PHE A 18 -27.36 2.40 -3.94
CA PHE A 18 -27.82 3.73 -4.31
C PHE A 18 -26.72 4.46 -5.09
N GLN A 19 -27.11 5.11 -6.19
CA GLN A 19 -26.24 6.03 -6.91
C GLN A 19 -27.02 7.26 -7.30
N THR A 20 -26.40 8.42 -7.15
CA THR A 20 -26.96 9.69 -7.61
C THR A 20 -27.07 9.71 -9.13
N SER A 21 -27.87 10.64 -9.66
CA SER A 21 -28.00 10.84 -11.10
C SER A 21 -26.65 11.04 -11.81
N SER A 22 -25.68 11.68 -11.15
CA SER A 22 -24.33 11.86 -11.70
C SER A 22 -23.51 10.56 -11.75
N GLY A 23 -23.70 9.65 -10.80
CA GLY A 23 -23.05 8.34 -10.79
C GLY A 23 -23.60 7.44 -11.89
N GLN A 24 -24.92 7.37 -12.00
CA GLN A 24 -25.62 6.60 -13.04
C GLN A 24 -25.23 7.05 -14.47
N ARG A 25 -25.10 8.36 -14.69
CA ARG A 25 -24.67 8.92 -16.00
C ARG A 25 -23.25 8.52 -16.39
N LYS A 26 -22.37 8.34 -15.41
CA LYS A 26 -21.00 7.86 -15.65
C LYS A 26 -20.94 6.34 -15.83
N GLN A 27 -22.00 5.61 -15.46
CA GLN A 27 -22.04 4.15 -15.47
C GLN A 27 -20.86 3.51 -14.72
N GLU A 28 -20.38 4.20 -13.68
CA GLU A 28 -19.22 3.79 -12.90
C GLU A 28 -19.64 3.38 -11.49
N GLY A 29 -19.14 2.22 -11.04
CA GLY A 29 -19.34 1.71 -9.70
C GLY A 29 -20.72 1.08 -9.45
N THR A 30 -20.83 0.37 -8.33
CA THR A 30 -22.04 -0.36 -7.94
C THR A 30 -22.90 0.38 -6.94
N GLY A 31 -22.45 1.53 -6.42
CA GLY A 31 -23.11 2.23 -5.31
C GLY A 31 -22.85 1.62 -3.93
N LEU A 32 -21.84 0.77 -3.79
CA LEU A 32 -21.52 0.13 -2.50
C LEU A 32 -20.51 0.91 -1.65
N GLY A 33 -19.66 1.74 -2.25
CA GLY A 33 -18.50 2.33 -1.58
C GLY A 33 -18.82 3.08 -0.28
N LEU A 34 -19.81 3.98 -0.30
CA LEU A 34 -20.20 4.75 0.89
C LEU A 34 -20.83 3.88 1.97
N SER A 35 -21.69 2.93 1.60
CA SER A 35 -22.30 1.99 2.55
C SER A 35 -21.27 1.10 3.26
N ILE A 36 -20.22 0.69 2.53
CA ILE A 36 -19.10 -0.10 3.09
C ILE A 36 -18.24 0.80 3.99
N SER A 37 -17.93 2.01 3.55
CA SER A 37 -17.14 2.97 4.33
C SER A 37 -17.81 3.30 5.66
N GLN A 38 -19.11 3.55 5.66
CA GLN A 38 -19.88 3.78 6.89
C GLN A 38 -19.78 2.58 7.84
N LYS A 39 -20.02 1.36 7.35
CA LYS A 39 -19.90 0.14 8.17
C LYS A 39 -18.51 -0.01 8.81
N PHE A 40 -17.45 0.23 8.05
CA PHE A 40 -16.09 0.16 8.61
C PHE A 40 -15.85 1.24 9.66
N ILE A 41 -16.30 2.47 9.42
CA ILE A 41 -16.18 3.57 10.39
C ILE A 41 -16.95 3.24 11.68
N ASP A 42 -18.15 2.68 11.57
CA ASP A 42 -18.95 2.25 12.72
C ASP A 42 -18.25 1.11 13.49
N LEU A 43 -17.70 0.12 12.78
CA LEU A 43 -16.92 -0.97 13.39
C LEU A 43 -15.66 -0.48 14.10
N MET A 44 -15.05 0.61 13.62
CA MET A 44 -13.92 1.28 14.26
C MET A 44 -14.34 2.23 15.40
N GLY A 45 -15.60 2.17 15.86
CA GLY A 45 -16.12 3.01 16.94
C GLY A 45 -16.16 4.50 16.57
N GLY A 46 -16.29 4.78 15.28
CA GLY A 46 -16.23 6.10 14.67
C GLY A 46 -17.58 6.69 14.26
N SER A 47 -17.53 7.77 13.49
CA SER A 47 -18.72 8.36 12.85
C SER A 47 -18.34 9.08 11.56
N ILE A 48 -19.26 9.18 10.60
CA ILE A 48 -19.10 9.90 9.34
C ILE A 48 -20.19 10.96 9.18
N GLN A 49 -19.80 12.13 8.64
CA GLN A 49 -20.67 13.27 8.34
C GLN A 49 -20.44 13.71 6.90
N VAL A 50 -21.49 14.23 6.28
CA VAL A 50 -21.46 14.74 4.91
C VAL A 50 -22.07 16.14 4.85
N GLN A 51 -21.39 17.02 4.13
CA GLN A 51 -21.88 18.36 3.81
C GLN A 51 -21.76 18.55 2.30
N SER A 52 -22.86 18.90 1.64
CA SER A 52 -22.87 19.08 0.19
C SER A 52 -23.77 20.23 -0.22
N GLN A 53 -23.38 20.91 -1.28
CA GLN A 53 -24.20 21.89 -1.95
C GLN A 53 -24.05 21.71 -3.46
N VAL A 54 -25.18 21.64 -4.15
CA VAL A 54 -25.23 21.53 -5.62
C VAL A 54 -24.45 22.69 -6.25
N GLY A 55 -23.59 22.37 -7.21
CA GLY A 55 -22.70 23.31 -7.89
C GLY A 55 -21.45 23.72 -7.10
N HIS A 56 -21.34 23.37 -5.81
CA HIS A 56 -20.22 23.78 -4.95
C HIS A 56 -19.35 22.60 -4.53
N GLY A 57 -19.91 21.39 -4.47
CA GLY A 57 -19.19 20.15 -4.16
C GLY A 57 -19.69 19.46 -2.90
N THR A 58 -18.92 18.47 -2.44
CA THR A 58 -19.24 17.65 -1.27
C THR A 58 -18.00 17.44 -0.43
N THR A 59 -18.15 17.55 0.89
CA THR A 59 -17.14 17.25 1.90
C THR A 59 -17.66 16.10 2.76
N PHE A 60 -16.85 15.05 2.89
CA PHE A 60 -17.06 13.97 3.86
C PHE A 60 -16.04 14.11 4.97
N ALA A 61 -16.49 14.04 6.22
CA ALA A 61 -15.64 14.09 7.40
C ALA A 61 -15.95 12.87 8.26
N PHE A 62 -14.92 12.20 8.78
CA PHE A 62 -15.12 11.06 9.68
C PHE A 62 -14.10 11.06 10.82
N SER A 63 -14.45 10.37 11.90
CA SER A 63 -13.61 10.15 13.07
C SER A 63 -13.59 8.67 13.41
N ILE A 64 -12.48 8.15 13.90
CA ILE A 64 -12.35 6.77 14.39
C ILE A 64 -11.54 6.75 15.69
N GLN A 65 -11.68 5.68 16.46
CA GLN A 65 -10.78 5.42 17.58
C GLN A 65 -9.55 4.69 17.06
N ALA A 66 -8.38 5.30 17.21
CA ALA A 66 -7.11 4.69 16.83
C ALA A 66 -6.17 4.69 18.02
N ALA A 67 -5.57 3.54 18.32
CA ALA A 67 -4.46 3.46 19.26
C ALA A 67 -3.24 4.11 18.61
N VAL A 68 -2.69 5.14 19.26
CA VAL A 68 -1.42 5.72 18.85
C VAL A 68 -0.34 5.02 19.64
N GLU A 69 0.41 4.14 18.99
CA GLU A 69 1.63 3.62 19.60
C GLU A 69 2.65 4.75 19.64
N GLN A 70 3.10 5.10 20.86
CA GLN A 70 4.18 6.05 21.00
C GLN A 70 5.45 5.38 20.51
N VAL A 71 5.81 5.64 19.25
CA VAL A 71 7.15 5.36 18.77
C VAL A 71 8.08 6.19 19.66
N GLN A 72 8.74 5.52 20.60
CA GLN A 72 9.81 6.10 21.39
C GLN A 72 10.92 6.43 20.38
N GLN A 73 10.87 7.63 19.81
CA GLN A 73 12.00 8.16 19.05
C GLN A 73 13.12 8.32 20.06
N SER A 74 13.99 7.31 20.16
CA SER A 74 15.37 7.54 20.55
C SER A 74 15.91 8.49 19.48
N LEU A 75 15.73 9.79 19.70
CA LEU A 75 16.44 10.80 18.97
C LEU A 75 17.91 10.53 19.29
N ASN A 76 18.58 9.76 18.45
CA ASN A 76 20.02 9.83 18.34
C ASN A 76 20.23 11.05 17.44
N LEU A 77 20.17 12.24 18.04
CA LEU A 77 20.53 13.49 17.38
C LEU A 77 22.02 13.43 17.07
N LEU A 78 22.37 12.74 15.99
CA LEU A 78 23.57 13.05 15.25
C LEU A 78 23.49 14.55 14.90
N PRO A 79 24.52 15.35 15.20
CA PRO A 79 24.50 16.75 14.86
C PRO A 79 24.16 16.91 13.39
N LEU A 80 23.09 17.65 13.09
CA LEU A 80 22.83 18.15 11.75
C LEU A 80 24.02 19.07 11.40
N GLN A 81 25.04 18.50 10.78
CA GLN A 81 26.07 19.28 10.11
C GLN A 81 25.34 20.04 9.00
N ARG A 82 25.03 21.31 9.27
CA ARG A 82 24.64 22.26 8.24
C ARG A 82 25.83 22.40 7.30
N SER A 83 25.85 21.65 6.21
CA SER A 83 26.69 21.97 5.07
C SER A 83 26.15 23.26 4.46
N SER A 84 26.67 24.39 4.94
CA SER A 84 26.52 25.69 4.30
C SER A 84 27.48 25.76 3.11
N GLU A 85 27.20 24.97 2.09
CA GLU A 85 27.63 25.24 0.72
C GLU A 85 26.41 25.04 -0.21
N PRO A 86 26.15 25.95 -1.16
CA PRO A 86 25.32 25.63 -2.30
C PRO A 86 26.08 24.60 -3.13
N GLN A 87 26.01 23.33 -2.71
CA GLN A 87 26.30 22.22 -3.61
C GLN A 87 25.21 22.28 -4.67
N GLU A 88 25.57 22.87 -5.80
CA GLU A 88 24.96 22.60 -7.09
C GLU A 88 24.83 21.08 -7.19
N ARG A 89 23.66 20.56 -6.81
CA ARG A 89 23.27 19.18 -7.12
C ARG A 89 23.08 19.17 -8.64
N ALA A 90 24.19 19.13 -9.38
CA ALA A 90 24.29 18.18 -10.46
C ALA A 90 23.70 16.91 -9.87
N ALA A 91 22.53 16.53 -10.39
CA ALA A 91 21.75 15.42 -9.87
C ALA A 91 22.72 14.31 -9.46
N ALA A 92 22.87 14.08 -8.15
CA ALA A 92 23.42 12.81 -7.71
C ALA A 92 22.64 11.80 -8.54
N PRO A 93 23.29 10.90 -9.29
CA PRO A 93 22.56 9.90 -10.04
C PRO A 93 21.55 9.34 -9.05
N LEU A 94 20.26 9.51 -9.36
CA LEU A 94 19.26 8.60 -8.80
C LEU A 94 19.92 7.23 -8.87
N PRO A 95 19.94 6.40 -7.82
CA PRO A 95 20.39 5.03 -7.98
C PRO A 95 19.52 4.40 -9.08
N THR A 96 20.01 4.47 -10.31
CA THR A 96 19.44 3.96 -11.54
C THR A 96 19.85 2.50 -11.58
N ALA A 97 19.37 1.72 -10.60
CA ALA A 97 19.63 0.29 -10.54
C ALA A 97 18.68 -0.49 -9.61
N HIS A 98 17.41 -0.11 -9.44
CA HIS A 98 16.38 -1.13 -9.14
C HIS A 98 16.05 -1.89 -10.43
N GLN A 99 17.08 -2.52 -11.02
CA GLN A 99 16.94 -3.33 -12.22
C GLN A 99 16.23 -4.62 -11.85
N SER A 100 14.95 -4.70 -12.25
CA SER A 100 14.16 -5.92 -12.41
C SER A 100 14.55 -7.06 -11.48
N LEU A 101 13.99 -7.05 -10.26
CA LEU A 101 13.99 -8.16 -9.31
C LEU A 101 13.78 -9.49 -10.08
N ASP A 102 14.86 -10.28 -10.23
CA ASP A 102 14.87 -11.50 -11.06
C ASP A 102 14.33 -12.68 -10.25
N PRO A 103 13.34 -13.45 -10.75
CA PRO A 103 12.84 -14.64 -10.06
C PRO A 103 13.93 -15.67 -9.71
N ALA A 104 15.06 -15.71 -10.43
CA ALA A 104 16.18 -16.58 -10.07
C ALA A 104 16.83 -16.21 -8.73
N ARG A 105 16.85 -14.92 -8.37
CA ARG A 105 17.39 -14.45 -7.09
C ARG A 105 16.46 -14.80 -5.93
N LEU A 106 15.15 -14.75 -6.15
CA LEU A 106 14.16 -15.24 -5.20
C LEU A 106 14.27 -16.76 -5.03
N ALA A 107 14.44 -17.51 -6.12
CA ALA A 107 14.65 -18.96 -6.04
C ALA A 107 15.91 -19.34 -5.25
N ALA A 108 16.89 -18.45 -5.05
CA ALA A 108 18.03 -18.77 -4.17
C ALA A 108 17.67 -18.77 -2.67
N LEU A 109 16.51 -18.23 -2.29
CA LEU A 109 16.07 -18.17 -0.89
C LEU A 109 15.58 -19.54 -0.38
N PRO A 110 15.70 -19.79 0.93
CA PRO A 110 15.06 -20.93 1.58
C PRO A 110 13.54 -20.97 1.29
N PRO A 111 12.95 -22.17 1.11
CA PRO A 111 11.52 -22.31 0.77
C PRO A 111 10.60 -21.76 1.86
N GLU A 112 11.03 -21.79 3.13
CA GLU A 112 10.29 -21.20 4.25
C GLU A 112 10.17 -19.68 4.08
N ILE A 113 11.23 -18.98 3.66
CA ILE A 113 11.20 -17.53 3.42
C ILE A 113 10.31 -17.18 2.23
N LEU A 114 10.29 -18.00 1.18
CA LEU A 114 9.42 -17.80 0.02
C LEU A 114 7.94 -17.90 0.39
N LYS A 115 7.58 -18.92 1.18
CA LYS A 115 6.21 -19.10 1.69
C LYS A 115 5.80 -17.96 2.63
N ASP A 116 6.70 -17.55 3.52
CA ASP A 116 6.44 -16.44 4.44
C ASP A 116 6.25 -15.12 3.69
N LEU A 117 7.06 -14.86 2.65
CA LEU A 117 6.89 -13.71 1.76
C LEU A 117 5.57 -13.75 1.00
N GLU A 118 5.21 -14.91 0.46
CA GLU A 118 3.94 -15.10 -0.26
C GLU A 118 2.76 -14.84 0.68
N PHE A 119 2.77 -15.46 1.86
CA PHE A 119 1.71 -15.30 2.85
C PHE A 119 1.57 -13.83 3.30
N ALA A 120 2.68 -13.16 3.60
CA ALA A 120 2.67 -11.75 3.98
C ALA A 120 2.15 -10.86 2.83
N ALA A 121 2.52 -11.15 1.58
CA ALA A 121 2.07 -10.38 0.42
C ALA A 121 0.58 -10.63 0.10
N VAL A 122 0.08 -11.87 0.25
CA VAL A 122 -1.35 -12.21 0.07
C VAL A 122 -2.21 -11.58 1.17
N THR A 123 -1.77 -11.64 2.42
CA THR A 123 -2.50 -11.06 3.56
C THR A 123 -2.31 -9.55 3.68
N THR A 124 -1.42 -8.96 2.86
CA THR A 124 -1.05 -7.54 2.91
C THR A 124 -0.51 -7.12 4.29
N ASP A 125 0.15 -8.03 4.99
CA ASP A 125 0.77 -7.78 6.29
C ASP A 125 2.13 -7.08 6.11
N ILE A 126 2.11 -5.75 6.11
CA ILE A 126 3.30 -4.92 5.91
C ILE A 126 4.34 -5.14 7.01
N THR A 127 3.92 -5.45 8.24
CA THR A 127 4.84 -5.63 9.37
C THR A 127 5.61 -6.93 9.21
N GLN A 128 4.91 -8.02 8.89
CA GLN A 128 5.52 -9.30 8.60
C GLN A 128 6.46 -9.19 7.39
N LEU A 129 6.01 -8.52 6.33
CA LEU A 129 6.77 -8.36 5.10
C LEU A 129 8.08 -7.58 5.32
N LYS A 130 8.05 -6.48 6.09
CA LYS A 130 9.26 -5.75 6.51
C LYS A 130 10.20 -6.59 7.35
N THR A 131 9.66 -7.37 8.29
CA THR A 131 10.45 -8.27 9.14
C THR A 131 11.22 -9.31 8.30
N ILE A 132 10.54 -9.88 7.30
CA ILE A 132 11.17 -10.86 6.40
C ILE A 132 12.23 -10.17 5.51
N ILE A 133 11.94 -8.98 4.98
CA ILE A 133 12.90 -8.20 4.18
C ILE A 133 14.15 -7.85 5.00
N ASP A 134 14.00 -7.43 6.25
CA ASP A 134 15.14 -7.16 7.14
C ASP A 134 15.96 -8.41 7.42
N HIS A 135 15.32 -9.57 7.56
CA HIS A 135 16.02 -10.85 7.67
C HIS A 135 16.81 -11.18 6.40
N ILE A 136 16.22 -11.00 5.21
CA ILE A 136 16.89 -11.18 3.92
C ILE A 136 18.06 -10.20 3.76
N ARG A 137 17.91 -8.96 4.22
CA ARG A 137 18.93 -7.89 4.12
C ARG A 137 20.28 -8.31 4.70
N SER A 138 20.27 -9.15 5.74
CA SER A 138 21.50 -9.64 6.38
C SER A 138 22.33 -10.60 5.50
N HIS A 139 21.72 -11.23 4.50
CA HIS A 139 22.38 -12.19 3.61
C HIS A 139 22.38 -11.75 2.14
N ALA A 140 21.43 -10.91 1.73
CA ALA A 140 21.24 -10.45 0.35
C ALA A 140 20.71 -9.01 0.33
N LEU A 141 21.60 -8.04 0.61
CA LEU A 141 21.27 -6.61 0.67
C LEU A 141 20.50 -6.13 -0.57
N ASP A 142 21.05 -6.37 -1.77
CA ASP A 142 20.45 -5.90 -3.02
C ASP A 142 19.04 -6.47 -3.26
N LEU A 143 18.79 -7.74 -2.90
CA LEU A 143 17.48 -8.36 -3.03
C LEU A 143 16.47 -7.76 -2.04
N ALA A 144 16.92 -7.50 -0.81
CA ALA A 144 16.11 -6.86 0.20
C ALA A 144 15.72 -5.44 -0.20
N GLU A 145 16.63 -4.66 -0.78
CA GLU A 145 16.33 -3.31 -1.27
C GLU A 145 15.32 -3.32 -2.42
N ASP A 146 15.42 -4.28 -3.34
CA ASP A 146 14.45 -4.43 -4.42
C ASP A 146 13.05 -4.84 -3.89
N LEU A 147 12.98 -5.75 -2.91
CA LEU A 147 11.72 -6.13 -2.25
C LEU A 147 11.14 -4.98 -1.42
N GLN A 148 12.00 -4.22 -0.73
CA GLN A 148 11.62 -3.04 0.03
C GLN A 148 11.01 -1.98 -0.87
N TYR A 149 11.64 -1.72 -2.03
CA TYR A 149 11.11 -0.81 -3.04
C TYR A 149 9.69 -1.23 -3.47
N LEU A 150 9.48 -2.49 -3.85
CA LEU A 150 8.15 -2.96 -4.25
C LEU A 150 7.13 -2.81 -3.11
N THR A 151 7.56 -3.02 -1.87
CA THR A 151 6.71 -2.90 -0.68
C THR A 151 6.29 -1.45 -0.42
N ASP A 152 7.24 -0.51 -0.48
CA ASP A 152 6.98 0.92 -0.25
C ASP A 152 6.14 1.54 -1.37
N HIS A 153 6.15 0.91 -2.55
CA HIS A 153 5.32 1.27 -3.70
C HIS A 153 4.03 0.45 -3.83
N PHE A 154 3.69 -0.40 -2.84
CA PHE A 154 2.47 -1.23 -2.83
C PHE A 154 2.33 -2.19 -4.02
N GLU A 155 3.45 -2.60 -4.63
CA GLU A 155 3.53 -3.47 -5.80
C GLU A 155 3.45 -4.97 -5.42
N TYR A 156 2.49 -5.35 -4.57
CA TYR A 156 2.36 -6.72 -4.05
C TYR A 156 2.07 -7.76 -5.14
N THR A 157 1.28 -7.40 -6.16
CA THR A 157 1.02 -8.26 -7.31
C THR A 157 2.31 -8.64 -8.04
N LYS A 158 3.26 -7.71 -8.14
CA LYS A 158 4.54 -7.96 -8.76
C LYS A 158 5.39 -8.90 -7.90
N ILE A 159 5.40 -8.71 -6.59
CA ILE A 159 6.07 -9.63 -5.64
C ILE A 159 5.53 -11.05 -5.81
N LEU A 160 4.21 -11.23 -5.79
CA LEU A 160 3.56 -12.54 -5.94
C LEU A 160 3.87 -13.18 -7.31
N THR A 161 3.85 -12.40 -8.38
CA THR A 161 4.19 -12.90 -9.72
C THR A 161 5.62 -13.43 -9.77
N LEU A 162 6.56 -12.72 -9.14
CA LEU A 162 7.97 -13.10 -9.11
C LEU A 162 8.20 -14.33 -8.21
N LEU A 163 7.49 -14.44 -7.09
CA LEU A 163 7.53 -15.62 -6.22
C LEU A 163 7.04 -16.88 -6.95
N HIS A 164 5.91 -16.78 -7.65
CA HIS A 164 5.39 -17.92 -8.43
C HIS A 164 6.37 -18.38 -9.52
N GLN A 165 6.99 -17.43 -10.23
CA GLN A 165 8.04 -17.73 -11.22
C GLN A 165 9.29 -18.36 -10.60
N ALA A 166 9.62 -18.02 -9.35
CA ALA A 166 10.72 -18.60 -8.61
C ALA A 166 10.43 -20.06 -8.21
N GLU A 167 9.22 -20.36 -7.75
CA GLU A 167 8.77 -21.72 -7.40
C GLU A 167 8.73 -22.65 -8.61
N GLU A 168 8.22 -22.18 -9.76
CA GLU A 168 8.22 -22.98 -10.99
C GLU A 168 9.63 -23.39 -11.44
N ARG A 169 10.62 -22.54 -11.18
CA ARG A 169 12.03 -22.81 -11.51
C ARG A 169 12.65 -23.84 -10.58
N HIS A 170 12.36 -23.76 -9.28
CA HIS A 170 12.73 -24.79 -8.30
C HIS A 170 12.22 -26.18 -8.69
N GLN A 171 10.96 -26.27 -9.10
CA GLN A 171 10.35 -27.55 -9.47
C GLN A 171 10.98 -28.15 -10.75
N LYS A 172 11.33 -27.30 -11.72
CA LYS A 172 12.00 -27.73 -12.97
C LYS A 172 13.44 -28.20 -12.73
N GLN A 173 14.18 -27.60 -11.79
CA GLN A 173 15.53 -28.06 -11.44
C GLN A 173 15.53 -29.41 -10.72
N ASN A 174 14.51 -29.71 -9.92
CA ASN A 174 14.43 -30.96 -9.16
C ASN A 174 13.89 -32.16 -9.97
N THR A 175 13.36 -31.93 -11.18
CA THR A 175 12.83 -32.99 -12.07
C THR A 175 13.85 -33.41 -13.15
N ALA A 176 15.02 -32.77 -13.22
CA ALA A 176 16.06 -33.00 -14.23
C ALA A 176 17.22 -33.92 -13.75
N LEU A 177 17.04 -34.62 -12.62
CA LEU A 177 17.94 -35.63 -12.05
C LEU A 177 17.25 -37.00 -12.03
#